data_AF-A0A8B7JE69-F1
#
_entry.id   AF-A0A8B7JE69-F1
#
_cell.length_a   1.000
_cell.length_b   1.000
_cell.length_c   1.000
_cell.angle_alpha   90.00
_cell.angle_beta   90.00
_cell.angle_gamma   90.00
#
_symmetry.space_group_name_H-M   'P 1'
#
loop_
_entity.id
_entity.type
_entity.pdbx_description
1 polymer ?
#
loop_
_entity_poly.entity_id
_entity_poly.type
_entity_poly.pdbx_seq_one_letter_code
_entity_poly.pdbx_strand_id
1 'polypeptide(L)'
;MQFPFVKLPALCVLSRDGHGAAGQDAGKLRCTICKKVLKKLKSLVPNTHNTSRVTQAARKVCSMLPGISKRCHNLVNRYLEPIEAGLAQDEEPASICANIRWCQP
;
A
#
# COMPACT_ATOMS: atom_id res chain seq x y z
N MET A 1 18.58 19.04 6.59
CA MET A 1 19.12 17.70 6.35
C MET A 1 19.48 17.06 7.68
N GLN A 2 18.65 16.19 8.25
CA GLN A 2 18.93 15.41 9.46
C GLN A 2 17.72 14.48 9.69
N PHE A 3 17.86 13.15 9.68
CA PHE A 3 17.99 12.42 10.93
C PHE A 3 18.57 11.02 10.66
N PRO A 4 19.66 10.68 11.37
CA PRO A 4 20.51 9.53 11.14
C PRO A 4 19.83 8.25 11.61
N PHE A 5 20.23 7.15 10.98
CA PHE A 5 20.77 5.93 11.61
C PHE A 5 20.85 5.94 13.16
N VAL A 6 19.72 6.05 13.86
CA VAL A 6 19.64 5.71 15.28
C VAL A 6 19.66 4.19 15.35
N LYS A 7 20.86 3.66 15.57
CA LYS A 7 21.06 2.40 16.28
C LYS A 7 20.13 2.41 17.50
N LEU A 8 19.00 1.72 17.40
CA LEU A 8 18.30 1.23 18.59
C LEU A 8 18.45 -0.29 18.62
N PRO A 9 19.46 -0.82 19.33
CA PRO A 9 19.44 -2.22 19.72
C PRO A 9 18.36 -2.35 20.81
N ALA A 10 17.48 -3.35 20.64
CA ALA A 10 16.48 -3.76 21.61
C ALA A 10 15.36 -2.75 21.93
N LEU A 11 14.29 -2.78 21.13
CA LEU A 11 12.91 -2.73 21.65
C LEU A 11 11.95 -3.39 20.64
N CYS A 12 11.63 -4.66 20.95
CA CYS A 12 10.42 -5.39 20.56
C CYS A 12 10.28 -5.96 19.13
N VAL A 13 11.32 -6.55 18.53
CA VAL A 13 11.10 -7.64 17.56
C VAL A 13 11.06 -8.97 18.33
N LEU A 14 9.97 -9.17 19.08
CA LEU A 14 9.52 -10.53 19.38
C LEU A 14 8.80 -11.03 18.13
N SER A 15 9.57 -11.51 17.15
CA SER A 15 9.02 -12.27 16.03
C SER A 15 8.61 -13.63 16.58
N ARG A 16 7.34 -13.71 17.01
CA ARG A 16 6.69 -14.95 17.42
C ARG A 16 5.70 -15.28 16.33
N ASP A 17 6.10 -16.17 15.43
CA ASP A 17 5.23 -16.84 14.47
C ASP A 17 4.03 -17.45 15.20
N GLY A 18 2.92 -16.72 15.16
CA GLY A 18 1.64 -17.12 15.71
C GLY A 18 0.70 -17.51 14.59
N HIS A 19 0.63 -18.80 14.29
CA HIS A 19 -0.51 -19.39 13.58
C HIS A 19 -1.71 -19.37 14.53
N GLY A 20 -2.62 -18.40 14.36
CA GLY A 20 -3.81 -18.22 15.19
C GLY A 20 -4.99 -17.75 14.37
N ALA A 21 -5.68 -18.71 13.74
CA ALA A 21 -6.91 -18.50 13.00
C ALA A 21 -8.09 -18.22 13.96
N ALA A 22 -8.42 -16.94 14.16
CA ALA A 22 -9.74 -16.49 14.59
C ALA A 22 -9.86 -14.95 14.40
N GLY A 23 -10.28 -14.51 13.20
CA GLY A 23 -10.76 -13.14 12.95
C GLY A 23 -9.85 -12.18 12.16
N GLN A 24 -9.12 -12.62 11.12
CA GLN A 24 -8.14 -11.80 10.39
C GLN A 24 -8.30 -11.83 8.86
N ASP A 25 -9.50 -11.61 8.35
CA ASP A 25 -9.75 -11.68 6.90
C ASP A 25 -9.64 -10.28 6.24
N ALA A 26 -9.90 -9.22 7.00
CA ALA A 26 -9.92 -7.86 6.47
C ALA A 26 -8.51 -7.27 6.25
N GLY A 27 -7.54 -7.53 7.13
CA GLY A 27 -6.17 -6.98 7.03
C GLY A 27 -5.38 -7.58 5.87
N LYS A 28 -5.42 -8.92 5.74
CA LYS A 28 -4.76 -9.65 4.65
C LYS A 28 -5.39 -9.37 3.30
N LEU A 29 -6.71 -9.20 3.26
CA LEU A 29 -7.43 -8.78 2.07
C LEU A 29 -7.04 -7.34 1.68
N ARG A 30 -6.98 -6.41 2.63
CA ARG A 30 -6.53 -5.02 2.38
C ARG A 30 -5.10 -4.95 1.84
N CYS A 31 -4.18 -5.73 2.40
CA CYS A 31 -2.83 -5.82 1.88
C CYS A 31 -2.80 -6.38 0.45
N THR A 32 -3.55 -7.46 0.19
CA THR A 32 -3.63 -8.08 -1.14
C THR A 32 -4.20 -7.11 -2.17
N ILE A 33 -5.24 -6.37 -1.80
CA ILE A 33 -5.84 -5.32 -2.64
C ILE A 33 -4.79 -4.25 -2.94
N CYS A 34 -4.14 -3.71 -1.92
CA CYS A 34 -3.16 -2.64 -2.08
C CYS A 34 -2.02 -3.07 -3.02
N LYS A 35 -1.44 -4.26 -2.81
CA LYS A 35 -0.39 -4.81 -3.67
C LYS A 35 -0.86 -5.00 -5.11
N LYS A 36 -2.07 -5.57 -5.31
CA LYS A 36 -2.64 -5.76 -6.66
C LYS A 36 -2.89 -4.42 -7.35
N VAL A 37 -3.45 -3.45 -6.63
CA VAL A 37 -3.71 -2.10 -7.14
C VAL A 37 -2.41 -1.46 -7.58
N LEU A 38 -1.40 -1.37 -6.72
CA LEU A 38 -0.11 -0.74 -7.04
C LEU A 38 0.62 -1.45 -8.17
N LYS A 39 0.65 -2.78 -8.18
CA LYS A 39 1.31 -3.55 -9.24
C LYS A 39 0.64 -3.34 -10.60
N LYS A 40 -0.70 -3.31 -10.62
CA LYS A 40 -1.47 -2.98 -11.83
C LYS A 40 -1.29 -1.51 -12.22
N LEU A 41 -1.19 -0.63 -11.24
CA LEU A 41 -1.00 0.80 -11.46
C LEU A 41 0.35 1.08 -12.11
N LYS A 42 1.45 0.55 -11.57
CA LYS A 42 2.81 0.68 -12.13
C LYS A 42 2.89 0.14 -13.56
N SER A 43 2.09 -0.90 -13.88
CA SER A 43 1.97 -1.45 -15.23
C SER A 43 1.09 -0.63 -16.18
N LEU A 44 0.09 0.11 -15.67
CA LEU A 44 -0.85 0.91 -16.48
C LEU A 44 -0.43 2.38 -16.62
N VAL A 45 0.32 2.89 -15.63
CA VAL A 45 0.76 4.27 -15.51
C VAL A 45 2.28 4.26 -15.47
N PRO A 46 2.96 4.26 -16.63
CA PRO A 46 4.41 4.35 -16.69
C PRO A 46 4.94 5.70 -16.19
N ASN A 47 4.09 6.74 -16.19
CA ASN A 47 4.40 8.07 -15.65
C ASN A 47 3.69 8.29 -14.31
N THR A 48 4.31 7.80 -13.24
CA THR A 48 3.81 7.91 -11.86
C THR A 48 3.90 9.33 -11.29
N HIS A 49 4.53 10.24 -12.02
CA HIS A 49 4.66 11.67 -11.70
C HIS A 49 3.40 12.50 -12.00
N ASN A 50 2.38 11.90 -12.65
CA ASN A 50 1.12 12.60 -12.94
C ASN A 50 -0.01 12.10 -12.03
N THR A 51 -0.39 12.95 -11.08
CA THR A 51 -1.31 12.57 -10.01
C THR A 51 -2.73 12.26 -10.50
N SER A 52 -3.15 12.98 -11.55
CA SER A 52 -4.45 12.75 -12.19
C SER A 52 -4.51 11.38 -12.88
N ARG A 53 -3.41 10.96 -13.54
CA ARG A 53 -3.33 9.64 -14.20
C ARG A 53 -3.24 8.50 -13.19
N VAL A 54 -2.45 8.67 -12.13
CA VAL A 54 -2.37 7.71 -11.01
C VAL A 54 -3.73 7.52 -10.38
N THR A 55 -4.43 8.60 -10.04
CA THR A 55 -5.78 8.55 -9.46
C THR A 55 -6.76 7.82 -10.37
N GLN A 56 -6.80 8.18 -11.66
CA GLN A 56 -7.76 7.61 -12.59
C GLN A 56 -7.53 6.10 -12.80
N ALA A 57 -6.27 5.68 -12.95
CA ALA A 57 -5.92 4.28 -13.06
C ALA A 57 -6.26 3.51 -11.77
N ALA A 58 -5.97 4.09 -10.60
CA ALA A 58 -6.24 3.44 -9.33
C ALA A 58 -7.75 3.27 -9.12
N ARG A 59 -8.55 4.30 -9.45
CA ARG A 59 -10.01 4.22 -9.46
C ARG A 59 -10.55 3.17 -10.41
N LYS A 60 -9.94 3.04 -11.60
CA LYS A 60 -10.32 2.02 -12.59
C LYS A 60 -10.08 0.61 -12.06
N VAL A 61 -8.94 0.38 -11.39
CA VAL A 61 -8.66 -0.89 -10.72
C VAL A 61 -9.66 -1.13 -9.57
N CYS A 62 -9.96 -0.12 -8.77
CA CYS A 62 -10.96 -0.22 -7.71
C CYS A 62 -12.36 -0.58 -8.25
N SER A 63 -12.75 -0.03 -9.40
CA SER A 63 -14.03 -0.37 -10.05
C SER A 63 -14.07 -1.79 -10.59
N MET A 64 -12.92 -2.40 -10.91
CA MET A 64 -12.83 -3.82 -11.29
C MET A 64 -12.95 -4.78 -10.10
N LEU A 65 -13.00 -4.27 -8.86
CA LEU A 65 -13.11 -5.07 -7.64
C LEU A 65 -14.53 -4.96 -7.05
N PRO A 66 -15.47 -5.83 -7.47
CA PRO A 66 -16.81 -5.85 -6.89
C PRO A 66 -16.73 -6.23 -5.40
N GLY A 67 -17.44 -5.48 -4.55
CA GLY A 67 -17.50 -5.68 -3.09
C GLY A 67 -16.65 -4.74 -2.25
N ILE A 68 -15.54 -4.20 -2.77
CA ILE A 68 -14.63 -3.32 -2.00
C ILE A 68 -14.28 -1.99 -2.69
N SER A 69 -14.91 -1.70 -3.82
CA SER A 69 -14.67 -0.49 -4.64
C SER A 69 -14.70 0.81 -3.83
N LYS A 70 -15.69 1.01 -2.95
CA LYS A 70 -15.80 2.20 -2.08
C LYS A 70 -14.62 2.34 -1.11
N ARG A 71 -14.15 1.23 -0.54
CA ARG A 71 -13.01 1.19 0.39
C ARG A 71 -11.69 1.43 -0.36
N CYS A 72 -11.60 0.92 -1.58
CA CYS A 72 -10.47 1.16 -2.48
C CYS A 72 -10.42 2.61 -2.96
N HIS A 73 -11.54 3.25 -3.30
CA HIS A 73 -11.54 4.68 -3.63
C HIS A 73 -11.14 5.56 -2.43
N ASN A 74 -11.58 5.21 -1.22
CA ASN A 74 -11.17 5.92 -0.01
C ASN A 74 -9.66 5.78 0.26
N LEU A 75 -9.06 4.60 0.00
CA LEU A 75 -7.59 4.46 0.01
C LEU A 75 -6.96 5.46 -0.94
N VAL A 76 -7.32 5.35 -2.21
CA VAL A 76 -6.65 6.08 -3.29
C VAL A 76 -6.74 7.57 -3.02
N ASN A 77 -7.91 8.09 -2.62
CA ASN A 77 -8.06 9.49 -2.27
C ASN A 77 -7.25 9.92 -1.03
N ARG A 78 -7.12 9.07 0.00
CA ARG A 78 -6.44 9.43 1.27
C ARG A 78 -4.93 9.25 1.23
N TYR A 79 -4.47 8.31 0.43
CA TYR A 79 -3.06 7.89 0.37
C TYR A 79 -2.46 8.16 -1.01
N LEU A 80 -3.06 9.05 -1.80
CA LEU A 80 -2.60 9.38 -3.14
C LEU A 80 -1.16 9.90 -3.12
N GLU A 81 -0.90 10.93 -2.31
CA GLU A 81 0.44 11.53 -2.12
C GLU A 81 1.52 10.49 -1.79
N PRO A 82 1.39 9.66 -0.74
CA PRO A 82 2.42 8.67 -0.43
C PRO A 82 2.51 7.53 -1.46
N ILE A 83 1.40 7.18 -2.14
CA ILE A 83 1.43 6.21 -3.23
C ILE A 83 2.21 6.76 -4.43
N GLU A 84 1.97 8.02 -4.79
CA GLU A 84 2.64 8.71 -5.89
C GLU A 84 4.12 8.92 -5.59
N ALA A 85 4.45 9.36 -4.38
CA ALA A 85 5.83 9.50 -3.93
C ALA A 85 6.57 8.15 -3.98
N GLY A 86 5.97 7.09 -3.43
CA GLY A 86 6.57 5.75 -3.49
C GLY A 86 6.75 5.27 -4.93
N LEU A 87 5.74 5.45 -5.78
CA LEU A 87 5.83 5.07 -7.19
C LEU A 87 6.81 5.93 -8.01
N ALA A 88 7.00 7.20 -7.64
CA ALA A 88 8.00 8.08 -8.26
C ALA A 88 9.43 7.72 -7.82
N GLN A 89 9.58 7.16 -6.62
CA GLN A 89 10.84 6.60 -6.11
C GLN A 89 11.09 5.16 -6.55
N ASP A 90 10.27 4.63 -7.47
CA ASP A 90 10.29 3.24 -7.94
C ASP A 90 10.19 2.20 -6.80
N GLU A 91 9.61 2.59 -5.67
CA GLU A 91 9.49 1.81 -4.44
C GLU A 91 8.61 0.57 -4.64
N GLU A 92 8.83 -0.48 -3.85
CA GLU A 92 8.10 -1.73 -4.02
C GLU A 92 6.66 -1.61 -3.53
N PRO A 93 5.68 -2.17 -4.25
CA PRO A 93 4.28 -2.08 -3.87
C PRO A 93 3.99 -2.68 -2.49
N ALA A 94 4.79 -3.65 -2.03
CA ALA A 94 4.66 -4.21 -0.68
C ALA A 94 5.03 -3.19 0.40
N SER A 95 6.13 -2.46 0.22
CA SER A 95 6.61 -1.43 1.15
C SER A 95 5.69 -0.22 1.18
N ILE A 96 5.22 0.27 0.03
CA ILE A 96 4.23 1.36 -0.02
C ILE A 96 2.97 0.97 0.78
N CYS A 97 2.48 -0.27 0.61
CA CYS A 97 1.33 -0.77 1.36
C CYS A 97 1.60 -0.91 2.87
N ALA A 98 2.83 -1.25 3.27
CA ALA A 98 3.23 -1.29 4.67
C ALA A 98 3.35 0.13 5.27
N ASN A 99 3.92 1.07 4.51
CA ASN A 99 4.10 2.47 4.90
C ASN A 99 2.77 3.17 5.20
N ILE A 100 1.73 2.90 4.40
CA ILE A 100 0.38 3.43 4.65
C ILE A 100 -0.41 2.64 5.69
N ARG A 101 0.20 1.65 6.36
CA ARG A 101 -0.40 0.74 7.37
C ARG A 101 -1.55 -0.11 6.81
N TRP A 102 -1.52 -0.44 5.52
CA TRP A 102 -2.52 -1.32 4.88
C TRP A 102 -2.10 -2.77 4.80
N CYS A 103 -0.80 -3.02 4.81
CA CYS A 103 -0.23 -4.31 5.12
C CYS A 103 0.39 -4.23 6.53
N GLN A 104 0.12 -5.22 7.36
CA GLN A 104 1.01 -5.48 8.49
C GLN A 104 2.15 -6.36 7.98
N PRO A 105 3.41 -6.06 8.37
CA PRO A 105 4.56 -6.91 8.09
C PRO A 105 4.42 -8.27 8.80
#